data_AF-A0A437R3A6-F1
#
_entry.id   AF-A0A437R3A6-F1
#
_cell.length_a   1.000
_cell.length_b   1.000
_cell.length_c   1.000
_cell.angle_alpha   90.00
_cell.angle_beta   90.00
_cell.angle_gamma   90.00
#
_symmetry.space_group_name_H-M   'P 1'
#
loop_
_entity.id
_entity.type
_entity.pdbx_description
1 polymer ?
#
loop_
_entity_poly.entity_id
_entity_poly.type
_entity_poly.pdbx_seq_one_letter_code
_entity_poly.pdbx_strand_id
1 'polypeptide(L)'
;MSLLLDKRELKKAAKELSVLKLQEVMDVLTSVMEERQNESVALDKVREFAKAQGFTLEQLGYKQNSDGLTVAVAVDDIESHDSKRPVKPKFKTINKDSQFFYVEGGSLQLLKTHTMKKGLNDRGIDVVPFSKVEKKYLKQVDALLEDAGKQALVNFNQKVDIWNDWAQQHGEEILVKR
;
A
#
# COMPACT_ATOMS: atom_id res chain seq x y z
N MET A 1 -55.40 16.79 -44.02
CA MET A 1 -54.33 15.80 -43.76
C MET A 1 -54.09 15.77 -42.26
N SER A 2 -54.43 14.66 -41.60
CA SER A 2 -54.48 14.56 -40.13
C SER A 2 -53.08 14.67 -39.52
N LEU A 3 -52.83 15.76 -38.81
CA LEU A 3 -51.64 16.05 -38.00
C LEU A 3 -51.74 15.48 -36.57
N LEU A 4 -52.69 14.58 -36.33
CA LEU A 4 -52.88 13.93 -35.04
C LEU A 4 -52.52 12.45 -35.22
N LEU A 5 -51.22 12.14 -35.09
CA LEU A 5 -50.81 10.79 -34.70
C LEU A 5 -51.63 10.42 -33.46
N ASP A 6 -52.47 9.40 -33.58
CA ASP A 6 -53.37 9.00 -32.52
C ASP A 6 -52.55 8.78 -31.25
N LYS A 7 -53.00 9.33 -30.12
CA LYS A 7 -52.32 9.24 -28.81
C LYS A 7 -51.90 7.80 -28.44
N ARG A 8 -52.61 6.81 -29.02
CA ARG A 8 -52.31 5.38 -28.92
C ARG A 8 -51.07 4.97 -29.72
N GLU A 9 -50.89 5.47 -30.93
CA GLU A 9 -49.72 5.23 -31.77
C GLU A 9 -48.47 5.89 -31.18
N LEU A 10 -48.59 7.12 -30.66
CA LEU A 10 -47.50 7.76 -29.92
C LEU A 10 -47.08 6.98 -28.67
N LYS A 11 -48.04 6.44 -27.91
CA LYS A 11 -47.74 5.58 -26.76
C LYS A 11 -47.12 4.25 -27.16
N LYS A 12 -47.51 3.68 -28.30
CA LYS A 12 -46.94 2.43 -28.83
C LYS A 12 -45.50 2.66 -29.32
N ALA A 13 -45.27 3.72 -30.10
CA ALA A 13 -43.95 4.14 -30.53
C ALA A 13 -43.02 4.48 -29.35
N ALA A 14 -43.52 5.13 -28.30
CA ALA A 14 -42.75 5.40 -27.09
C ALA A 14 -42.40 4.12 -26.30
N LYS A 15 -43.31 3.13 -26.26
CA LYS A 15 -43.03 1.80 -25.68
C LYS A 15 -42.03 1.02 -26.52
N GLU A 16 -42.15 1.03 -27.84
CA GLU A 16 -41.18 0.40 -28.75
C GLU A 16 -39.82 1.07 -28.64
N LEU A 17 -39.75 2.40 -28.49
CA LEU A 17 -38.51 3.12 -28.18
C LEU A 17 -37.91 2.68 -26.84
N SER A 18 -38.74 2.41 -25.83
CA SER A 18 -38.25 1.88 -24.55
C SER A 18 -37.79 0.42 -24.64
N VAL A 19 -38.44 -0.39 -25.47
CA VAL A 19 -38.04 -1.79 -25.73
C VAL A 19 -36.74 -1.85 -26.53
N LEU A 20 -36.56 -0.96 -27.52
CA LEU A 20 -35.31 -0.83 -28.26
C LEU A 20 -34.15 -0.43 -27.34
N LYS A 21 -34.37 0.51 -26.42
CA LYS A 21 -33.35 0.85 -25.40
C LYS A 21 -33.04 -0.32 -24.47
N LEU A 22 -34.04 -1.11 -24.10
CA LEU A 22 -33.81 -2.34 -23.33
C LEU A 22 -33.01 -3.36 -24.13
N GLN A 23 -33.26 -3.48 -25.44
CA GLN A 23 -32.49 -4.32 -26.34
C GLN A 23 -31.04 -3.84 -26.44
N GLU A 24 -30.79 -2.54 -26.61
CA GLU A 24 -29.44 -1.96 -26.61
C GLU A 24 -28.69 -2.25 -25.31
N VAL A 25 -29.37 -2.13 -24.16
CA VAL A 25 -28.76 -2.48 -22.85
C VAL A 25 -28.45 -3.98 -22.76
N MET A 26 -29.33 -4.84 -23.29
CA MET A 26 -29.08 -6.29 -23.35
C MET A 26 -27.90 -6.63 -24.26
N ASP A 27 -27.76 -5.95 -25.40
CA ASP A 27 -26.65 -6.17 -26.32
C ASP A 27 -25.33 -5.73 -25.69
N VAL A 28 -25.31 -4.58 -25.00
CA VAL A 28 -24.13 -4.12 -24.24
C VAL A 28 -23.79 -5.09 -23.11
N LEU A 29 -24.77 -5.55 -22.34
CA LEU A 29 -24.55 -6.54 -21.28
C LEU A 29 -24.00 -7.85 -21.83
N THR A 30 -24.48 -8.30 -22.98
CA THR A 30 -23.99 -9.51 -23.65
C THR A 30 -22.54 -9.33 -24.09
N SER A 31 -22.20 -8.18 -24.68
CA SER A 31 -20.81 -7.84 -25.03
C SER A 31 -19.88 -7.86 -23.81
N VAL A 32 -20.30 -7.25 -22.69
CA VAL A 32 -19.51 -7.26 -21.45
C VAL A 32 -19.35 -8.66 -20.90
N MET A 33 -20.40 -9.49 -20.96
CA MET A 33 -20.33 -10.89 -20.53
C MET A 33 -19.35 -11.71 -21.39
N GLU A 34 -19.33 -11.49 -22.70
CA GLU A 34 -18.36 -12.12 -23.61
C GLU A 34 -16.92 -11.67 -23.32
N GLU A 35 -16.70 -10.37 -23.08
CA GLU A 35 -15.39 -9.84 -22.68
C GLU A 35 -14.90 -10.48 -21.38
N ARG A 36 -15.76 -10.57 -20.36
CA ARG A 36 -15.42 -11.23 -19.07
C ARG A 36 -15.16 -12.72 -19.23
N GLN A 37 -15.89 -13.40 -20.12
CA GLN A 37 -15.64 -14.80 -20.42
C GLN A 37 -14.27 -14.98 -21.09
N ASN A 38 -13.91 -14.10 -22.02
CA ASN A 38 -12.61 -14.12 -22.69
C ASN A 38 -11.46 -13.82 -21.72
N GLU A 39 -11.63 -12.85 -20.82
CA GLU A 39 -10.69 -12.56 -19.74
C GLU A 39 -10.51 -13.79 -18.81
N SER A 40 -11.59 -14.45 -18.43
CA SER A 40 -11.56 -15.67 -17.62
C SER A 40 -10.73 -16.77 -18.28
N VAL A 41 -10.95 -17.01 -19.58
CA VAL A 41 -10.17 -17.98 -20.37
C VAL A 41 -8.69 -17.58 -20.46
N ALA A 42 -8.39 -16.29 -20.60
CA ALA A 42 -7.01 -15.80 -20.60
C ALA A 42 -6.33 -16.00 -19.24
N LEU A 43 -7.04 -15.72 -18.13
CA LEU A 43 -6.55 -15.95 -16.78
C LEU A 43 -6.28 -17.43 -16.50
N ASP A 44 -7.12 -18.33 -17.01
CA ASP A 44 -6.89 -19.77 -16.87
C ASP A 44 -5.65 -20.24 -17.65
N LYS A 45 -5.41 -19.72 -18.86
CA LYS A 45 -4.16 -19.97 -19.59
C LYS A 45 -2.92 -19.45 -18.85
N VAL A 46 -3.02 -18.27 -18.25
CA VAL A 46 -1.95 -17.69 -17.42
C VAL A 46 -1.69 -18.56 -16.18
N ARG A 47 -2.75 -19.09 -15.55
CA ARG A 47 -2.63 -20.02 -14.41
C ARG A 47 -1.96 -21.33 -14.81
N GLU A 48 -2.32 -21.92 -15.94
CA GLU A 48 -1.70 -23.14 -16.46
C GLU A 48 -0.21 -22.92 -16.76
N PHE A 49 0.13 -21.81 -17.41
CA PHE A 49 1.51 -21.44 -17.70
C PHE A 49 2.32 -21.22 -16.42
N ALA A 50 1.77 -20.50 -15.44
CA ALA A 50 2.43 -20.27 -14.17
C ALA A 50 2.64 -21.57 -13.38
N LYS A 51 1.66 -22.49 -13.38
CA LYS A 51 1.82 -23.84 -12.80
C LYS A 51 2.92 -24.63 -13.51
N ALA A 52 2.98 -24.57 -14.84
CA ALA A 52 4.02 -25.25 -15.62
C ALA A 52 5.43 -24.71 -15.33
N GLN A 53 5.55 -23.43 -14.99
CA GLN A 53 6.79 -22.79 -14.55
C GLN A 53 7.11 -23.02 -13.05
N GLY A 54 6.26 -23.75 -12.33
CA GLY A 54 6.47 -24.11 -10.93
C GLY A 54 6.01 -23.05 -9.92
N PHE A 55 5.29 -22.01 -10.34
CA PHE A 55 4.70 -21.03 -9.42
C PHE A 55 3.50 -21.64 -8.69
N THR A 56 3.44 -21.42 -7.38
CA THR A 56 2.28 -21.82 -6.57
C THR A 56 1.16 -20.77 -6.68
N LEU A 57 -0.10 -21.19 -6.53
CA LEU A 57 -1.27 -20.30 -6.57
C LEU A 57 -1.19 -19.13 -5.57
N GLU A 58 -0.40 -19.28 -4.52
CA GLU A 58 -0.15 -18.28 -3.47
C GLU A 58 0.77 -17.15 -3.95
N GLN A 59 1.80 -17.48 -4.75
CA GLN A 59 2.70 -16.47 -5.36
C GLN A 59 2.01 -15.65 -6.45
N LEU A 60 0.95 -16.19 -7.04
CA LEU A 60 0.10 -15.52 -8.03
C LEU A 60 -1.00 -14.67 -7.37
N GLY A 61 -1.03 -14.56 -6.03
CA GLY A 61 -1.97 -13.71 -5.30
C GLY A 61 -3.41 -14.22 -5.23
N TYR A 62 -3.70 -15.45 -5.67
CA TYR A 62 -5.07 -15.99 -5.70
C TYR A 62 -5.58 -16.49 -4.33
N LYS A 63 -4.71 -16.57 -3.32
CA LYS A 63 -5.11 -16.80 -1.93
C LYS A 63 -4.73 -15.60 -1.08
N GLN A 64 -5.73 -14.83 -0.67
CA GLN A 64 -5.56 -13.83 0.37
C GLN A 64 -5.41 -14.60 1.69
N ASN A 65 -4.20 -14.70 2.21
CA ASN A 65 -3.99 -15.23 3.55
C ASN A 65 -4.71 -14.30 4.54
N SER A 66 -5.64 -14.86 5.31
CA SER A 66 -6.20 -14.21 6.50
C SER A 66 -5.22 -14.21 7.67
N ASP A 67 -4.07 -14.89 7.55
CA ASP A 67 -2.95 -14.81 8.48
C ASP A 67 -1.76 -14.13 7.80
N GLY A 68 -1.45 -12.93 8.29
CA GLY A 68 -0.33 -12.12 7.84
C GLY A 68 1.02 -12.77 8.17
N LEU A 69 1.45 -13.69 7.33
CA LEU A 69 2.84 -14.14 7.28
C LEU A 69 3.45 -13.69 5.95
N THR A 70 3.93 -12.45 5.96
CA THR A 70 4.87 -11.94 4.96
C THR A 70 6.16 -12.75 5.07
N VAL A 71 6.38 -13.66 4.12
CA VAL A 71 7.70 -14.24 3.89
C VAL A 71 8.59 -13.10 3.42
N ALA A 72 9.47 -12.67 4.33
CA ALA A 72 10.49 -11.67 4.08
C ALA A 72 11.49 -12.19 3.03
N VAL A 73 11.23 -11.88 1.76
CA VAL A 73 12.31 -11.67 0.80
C VAL A 73 12.56 -10.17 0.81
N ALA A 74 13.76 -9.80 1.23
CA ALA A 74 14.24 -8.43 1.19
C ALA A 74 14.18 -7.90 -0.26
N VAL A 75 13.12 -7.17 -0.56
CA VAL A 75 13.05 -6.26 -1.70
C VAL A 75 12.36 -5.02 -1.15
N ASP A 76 12.99 -3.89 -1.39
CA ASP A 76 12.57 -2.55 -1.02
C ASP A 76 11.04 -2.38 -1.05
N ASP A 77 10.53 -1.66 -0.04
CA ASP A 77 9.18 -1.09 0.01
C ASP A 77 8.96 -0.18 -1.21
N ILE A 78 8.68 -0.79 -2.36
CA ILE A 78 8.01 -0.16 -3.49
C ILE A 78 6.58 -0.71 -3.43
N GLU A 79 5.82 -0.25 -2.44
CA GLU A 79 4.37 -0.40 -2.45
C GLU A 79 3.86 0.20 -3.76
N SER A 80 3.21 -0.65 -4.55
CA SER A 80 2.52 -0.32 -5.79
C SER A 80 1.56 0.85 -5.56
N HIS A 81 1.88 2.00 -6.13
CA HIS A 81 1.09 3.22 -6.09
C HIS A 81 -0.17 3.08 -6.95
N ASP A 82 -1.17 2.37 -6.44
CA ASP A 82 -2.54 2.53 -6.91
C ASP A 82 -3.15 3.73 -6.18
N SER A 83 -3.17 4.88 -6.88
CA SER A 83 -4.16 5.97 -6.78
C SER A 83 -4.66 6.45 -5.40
N LYS A 84 -3.87 6.31 -4.32
CA LYS A 84 -4.21 6.84 -3.00
C LYS A 84 -3.32 8.03 -2.64
N ARG A 85 -3.96 9.11 -2.18
CA ARG A 85 -3.31 10.31 -1.64
C ARG A 85 -2.25 9.90 -0.59
N PRO A 86 -0.96 10.24 -0.76
CA PRO A 86 0.05 9.97 0.24
C PRO A 86 -0.25 10.75 1.52
N VAL A 87 0.16 10.23 2.68
CA VAL A 87 -0.09 10.90 3.97
C VAL A 87 0.84 12.09 4.13
N LYS A 88 0.30 13.26 4.49
CA LYS A 88 1.08 14.49 4.74
C LYS A 88 2.20 14.22 5.76
N PRO A 89 3.48 14.35 5.38
CA PRO A 89 4.61 14.07 6.25
C PRO A 89 4.62 14.95 7.51
N LYS A 90 4.94 14.37 8.67
CA LYS A 90 5.16 15.10 9.93
C LYS A 90 6.52 14.72 10.48
N PHE A 91 7.37 15.72 10.70
CA PHE A 91 8.67 15.50 11.33
C PHE A 91 8.49 15.21 12.82
N LYS A 92 9.04 14.08 13.28
CA LYS A 92 9.06 13.72 14.70
C LYS A 92 10.49 13.85 15.20
N THR A 93 10.69 14.69 16.22
CA THR A 93 11.97 14.80 16.92
C THR A 93 12.22 13.56 17.77
N ILE A 94 13.46 13.07 17.78
CA ILE A 94 13.86 11.94 18.61
C ILE A 94 13.99 12.40 20.06
N ASN A 95 13.15 11.87 20.94
CA ASN A 95 13.28 12.06 22.39
C ASN A 95 14.14 10.95 22.99
N LYS A 96 15.25 11.32 23.62
CA LYS A 96 16.24 10.42 24.24
C LYS A 96 15.64 9.51 25.31
N ASP A 97 14.75 10.04 26.16
CA ASP A 97 14.20 9.31 27.29
C ASP A 97 13.14 8.27 26.88
N SER A 98 12.58 8.41 25.68
CA SER A 98 11.62 7.47 25.11
C SER A 98 12.27 6.36 24.29
N GLN A 99 13.60 6.37 24.13
CA GLN A 99 14.31 5.37 23.34
C GLN A 99 14.67 4.13 24.15
N PHE A 100 14.71 3.00 23.44
CA PHE A 100 15.13 1.70 23.96
C PHE A 100 16.39 1.26 23.23
N PHE A 101 17.23 0.52 23.93
CA PHE A 101 18.53 0.05 23.46
C PHE A 101 18.68 -1.43 23.75
N TYR A 102 19.53 -2.10 23.00
CA TYR A 102 19.89 -3.49 23.23
C TYR A 102 21.37 -3.70 22.90
N VAL A 103 21.96 -4.77 23.44
CA VAL A 103 23.34 -5.13 23.16
C VAL A 103 23.34 -6.37 22.28
N GLU A 104 23.95 -6.26 21.10
CA GLU A 104 24.07 -7.37 20.15
C GLU A 104 25.51 -7.42 19.65
N GLY A 105 26.16 -8.59 19.75
CA GLY A 105 27.55 -8.75 19.31
C GLY A 105 28.57 -7.88 20.06
N GLY A 106 28.24 -7.42 21.27
CA GLY A 106 29.11 -6.57 22.10
C GLY A 106 29.00 -5.07 21.83
N SER A 107 28.18 -4.62 20.88
CA SER A 107 27.89 -3.22 20.62
C SER A 107 26.46 -2.85 21.07
N LEU A 108 26.30 -1.61 21.55
CA LEU A 108 24.98 -1.06 21.85
C LEU A 108 24.29 -0.67 20.54
N GLN A 109 23.04 -1.05 20.37
CA GLN A 109 22.20 -0.66 19.25
C GLN A 109 20.93 0.03 19.74
N LEU A 110 20.42 0.96 18.92
CA LEU A 110 19.16 1.65 19.16
C LEU A 110 17.99 0.82 18.62
N LEU A 111 16.97 0.59 19.43
CA LEU A 111 15.75 -0.08 19.00
C LEU A 111 14.93 0.83 18.08
N LYS A 112 14.90 0.49 16.79
CA LYS A 112 14.20 1.29 15.77
C LYS A 112 12.67 1.21 15.88
N THR A 113 12.12 0.06 16.26
CA THR A 113 10.68 -0.16 16.37
C THR A 113 10.31 -0.98 17.60
N HIS A 114 9.20 -0.63 18.26
CA HIS A 114 8.71 -1.37 19.43
C HIS A 114 8.27 -2.80 19.11
N THR A 115 7.89 -3.07 17.86
CA THR A 115 7.49 -4.40 17.39
C THR A 115 8.67 -5.40 17.44
N MET A 116 9.91 -4.92 17.32
CA MET A 116 11.11 -5.77 17.43
C MET A 116 11.41 -6.19 18.87
N LYS A 117 10.84 -5.53 19.88
CA LYS A 117 11.14 -5.81 21.29
C LYS A 117 10.86 -7.26 21.67
N LYS A 118 9.72 -7.80 21.25
CA LYS A 118 9.36 -9.21 21.52
C LYS A 118 10.34 -10.17 20.84
N GLY A 119 10.61 -9.96 19.56
CA GLY A 119 11.52 -10.82 18.80
C GLY A 119 12.97 -10.80 19.29
N LEU A 120 13.45 -9.67 19.83
CA LEU A 120 14.77 -9.59 20.46
C LEU A 120 14.80 -10.32 21.81
N ASN A 121 13.77 -10.12 22.64
CA ASN A 121 13.65 -10.84 23.91
C ASN A 121 13.57 -12.36 23.69
N ASP A 122 12.83 -12.83 22.68
CA ASP A 122 12.71 -14.25 22.32
C ASP A 122 14.06 -14.84 21.86
N ARG A 123 14.97 -14.02 21.31
CA ARG A 123 16.36 -14.39 20.95
C ARG A 123 17.32 -14.31 22.15
N GLY A 124 16.83 -13.98 23.35
CA GLY A 124 17.64 -13.80 24.55
C GLY A 124 18.41 -12.48 24.62
N ILE A 125 18.08 -11.50 23.77
CA ILE A 125 18.68 -10.16 23.78
C ILE A 125 17.80 -9.24 24.63
N ASP A 126 18.34 -8.71 25.73
CA ASP A 126 17.59 -7.81 26.61
C ASP A 126 17.51 -6.39 26.03
N VAL A 127 16.30 -5.83 26.07
CA VAL A 127 15.96 -4.51 25.57
C VAL A 127 15.70 -3.57 26.74
N VAL A 128 16.60 -2.63 26.96
CA VAL A 128 16.61 -1.71 28.10
C VAL A 128 16.24 -0.27 27.70
N PRO A 129 15.48 0.46 28.54
CA PRO A 129 15.25 1.89 28.33
C PRO A 129 16.51 2.72 28.61
N PHE A 130 16.59 3.94 28.09
CA PHE A 130 17.72 4.85 28.29
C PHE A 130 18.19 4.95 29.77
N SER A 131 17.25 5.04 30.71
CA SER A 131 17.56 5.15 32.15
C SER A 131 18.32 3.96 32.74
N LYS A 132 18.28 2.79 32.08
CA LYS A 132 18.96 1.56 32.50
C LYS A 132 20.20 1.24 31.65
N VAL A 133 20.58 2.12 30.72
CA VAL A 133 21.80 1.92 29.92
C VAL A 133 23.03 2.11 30.79
N GLU A 134 23.98 1.18 30.69
CA GLU A 134 25.22 1.26 31.47
C GLU A 134 26.04 2.51 31.08
N LYS A 135 26.67 3.13 32.10
CA LYS A 135 27.46 4.37 31.92
C LYS A 135 28.57 4.24 30.87
N LYS A 136 29.11 3.04 30.66
CA LYS A 136 30.17 2.77 29.68
C LYS A 136 29.71 3.00 28.22
N TYR A 137 28.41 2.94 27.94
CA TYR A 137 27.85 3.11 26.60
C TYR A 137 27.26 4.50 26.35
N LEU A 138 27.30 5.44 27.30
CA LEU A 138 26.68 6.76 27.14
C LEU A 138 27.21 7.53 25.91
N LYS A 139 28.53 7.43 25.64
CA LYS A 139 29.12 8.03 24.42
C LYS A 139 28.62 7.38 23.14
N GLN A 140 28.34 6.08 23.16
CA GLN A 140 27.76 5.36 22.01
C GLN A 140 26.28 5.74 21.83
N VAL A 141 25.53 5.94 22.92
CA VAL A 141 24.14 6.40 22.87
C VAL A 141 24.04 7.73 22.14
N ASP A 142 24.87 8.71 22.48
CA ASP A 142 24.80 10.03 21.85
C ASP A 142 25.10 9.95 20.34
N ALA A 143 26.11 9.16 19.95
CA ALA A 143 26.42 8.92 18.53
C ALA A 143 25.27 8.21 17.79
N LEU A 144 24.63 7.22 18.41
CA LEU A 144 23.48 6.51 17.84
C LEU A 144 22.26 7.41 17.69
N LEU A 145 22.01 8.31 18.64
CA LEU A 145 20.91 9.27 18.56
C LEU A 145 21.16 10.32 17.48
N GLU A 146 22.41 10.76 17.30
CA GLU A 146 22.77 11.68 16.23
C GLU A 146 22.58 11.04 14.85
N ASP A 147 23.04 9.80 14.67
CA ASP A 147 22.87 9.05 13.43
C ASP A 147 21.39 8.77 13.13
N ALA A 148 20.62 8.35 14.12
CA ALA A 148 19.18 8.18 14.00
C ALA A 148 18.48 9.50 13.65
N GLY A 149 18.95 10.63 14.17
CA GLY A 149 18.46 11.97 13.84
C GLY A 149 18.70 12.33 12.36
N LYS A 150 19.90 12.03 11.85
CA LYS A 150 20.23 12.21 10.42
C LYS A 150 19.36 11.32 9.54
N GLN A 151 19.19 10.05 9.90
CA GLN A 151 18.30 9.13 9.18
C GLN A 151 16.84 9.61 9.21
N ALA A 152 16.36 10.15 10.35
CA ALA A 152 15.01 10.71 10.45
C ALA A 152 14.81 11.93 9.54
N LEU A 153 15.82 12.79 9.38
CA LEU A 153 15.79 13.91 8.42
C LEU A 153 15.73 13.42 6.98
N VAL A 154 16.59 12.46 6.62
CA VAL A 154 16.60 11.86 5.27
C VAL A 154 15.24 11.24 4.95
N ASN A 155 14.70 10.41 5.85
CA ASN A 155 13.40 9.77 5.69
C ASN A 155 12.25 10.79 5.60
N PHE A 156 12.32 11.89 6.34
CA PHE A 156 11.33 12.96 6.25
C PHE A 156 11.39 13.66 4.89
N ASN A 157 12.58 14.01 4.42
CA ASN A 157 12.77 14.68 3.13
C ASN A 157 12.32 13.82 1.96
N GLN A 158 12.55 12.50 2.01
CA GLN A 158 12.02 11.55 1.03
C GLN A 158 10.48 11.52 1.02
N LYS A 159 9.85 11.54 2.20
CA LYS A 159 8.38 11.61 2.29
C LYS A 159 7.84 12.95 1.79
N VAL A 160 8.59 14.04 1.99
CA VAL A 160 8.25 15.36 1.43
C VAL A 160 8.34 15.33 -0.09
N ASP A 161 9.32 14.66 -0.69
CA ASP A 161 9.39 14.47 -2.14
C ASP A 161 8.15 13.77 -2.68
N ILE A 162 7.81 12.60 -2.12
CA ILE A 162 6.62 11.83 -2.53
C ILE A 162 5.33 12.67 -2.38
N TRP A 163 5.20 13.43 -1.29
CA TRP A 163 4.07 14.32 -1.09
C TRP A 163 4.04 15.45 -2.11
N ASN A 164 5.17 16.09 -2.38
CA ASN A 164 5.26 17.22 -3.30
C ASN A 164 4.98 16.80 -4.75
N ASP A 165 5.48 15.63 -5.17
CA ASP A 165 5.21 15.07 -6.49
C ASP A 165 3.71 14.82 -6.70
N TRP A 166 3.03 14.30 -5.67
CA TRP A 166 1.58 14.13 -5.70
C TRP A 166 0.84 15.48 -5.62
N ALA A 167 1.26 16.39 -4.74
CA ALA A 167 0.62 17.68 -4.50
C ALA A 167 0.70 18.60 -5.73
N GLN A 168 1.80 18.56 -6.49
CA GLN A 168 1.97 19.30 -7.72
C GLN A 168 0.94 18.90 -8.80
N GLN A 169 0.59 17.62 -8.86
CA GLN A 169 -0.39 17.09 -9.83
C GLN A 169 -1.85 17.36 -9.40
N HIS A 170 -2.09 17.59 -8.10
CA HIS A 170 -3.43 17.72 -7.52
C HIS A 170 -3.74 19.14 -7.00
N GLY A 171 -2.82 20.10 -7.16
CA GLY A 171 -3.00 21.50 -6.74
C GLY A 171 -2.98 21.72 -5.22
N GLU A 172 -2.25 20.88 -4.48
CA GLU A 172 -2.16 20.90 -3.01
C GLU A 172 -0.88 21.61 -2.52
N GLU A 173 -0.80 21.86 -1.21
CA GLU A 173 0.32 22.58 -0.59
C GLU A 173 1.66 21.82 -0.73
N ILE A 174 2.66 22.48 -1.32
CA ILE A 174 4.04 21.99 -1.41
C ILE A 174 4.75 22.22 -0.08
N LEU A 175 5.36 21.17 0.46
CA LEU A 175 6.12 21.21 1.70
C LEU A 175 7.61 21.51 1.45
N VAL A 176 8.23 22.20 2.40
CA VAL A 176 9.67 22.51 2.38
C VAL A 176 10.44 21.43 3.13
N LYS A 177 11.55 20.97 2.54
CA LYS A 177 12.50 20.03 3.15
C LYS A 177 13.21 20.66 4.36
N ARG A 178 13.77 19.83 5.23
CA ARG A 178 14.57 20.25 6.39
C ARG A 178 16.02 19.82 6.30
#